data_AF-A0A368U365-F1
#
_entry.id   AF-A0A368U365-F1
#
_cell.length_a   1.000
_cell.length_b   1.000
_cell.length_c   1.000
_cell.angle_alpha   90.00
_cell.angle_beta   90.00
_cell.angle_gamma   90.00
#
_symmetry.space_group_name_H-M   'P 1'
#
loop_
_entity.id
_entity.type
_entity.pdbx_description
1 polymer ?
#
loop_
_entity_poly.entity_id
_entity_poly.type
_entity_poly.pdbx_seq_one_letter_code
_entity_poly.pdbx_strand_id
1 'polypeptide(L)'
;MLRRFMAYASLAVGLALGLGSHALAQQYTQVGDYEIHYSAVNTSFLTPEVAQANNIQRSQGIALLNVSVLETQPDGSSRPVNASVQGSVSGLTDTPRNLAFRTVHDGDSTYQLATFRIQEDEPMRFDLDVRYDRNQAPAEVSFIQRFYLDR
;
A
#
# COMPACT_ATOMS: atom_id res chain seq x y z
N MET A 1 28.07 -54.19 -40.21
CA MET A 1 27.83 -54.27 -38.76
C MET A 1 27.17 -52.98 -38.29
N LEU A 2 26.40 -53.03 -37.19
CA LEU A 2 25.73 -51.94 -36.45
C LEU A 2 24.23 -51.76 -36.81
N ARG A 3 23.26 -52.47 -36.22
CA ARG A 3 22.70 -52.52 -34.84
C ARG A 3 21.89 -51.28 -34.39
N ARG A 4 20.59 -51.56 -34.14
CA ARG A 4 19.66 -51.07 -33.07
C ARG A 4 18.66 -49.97 -33.48
N PHE A 5 17.36 -50.27 -33.61
CA PHE A 5 16.32 -50.47 -32.55
C PHE A 5 15.96 -49.19 -31.76
N MET A 6 14.92 -48.51 -32.25
CA MET A 6 13.65 -48.16 -31.57
C MET A 6 13.67 -47.64 -30.12
N ALA A 7 13.14 -46.42 -29.88
CA ALA A 7 12.14 -46.13 -28.84
C ALA A 7 11.80 -44.62 -28.78
N TYR A 8 10.51 -44.30 -28.85
CA TYR A 8 9.93 -43.01 -28.48
C TYR A 8 10.00 -42.84 -26.96
N ALA A 9 10.40 -41.67 -26.47
CA ALA A 9 10.30 -41.31 -25.05
C ALA A 9 9.83 -39.85 -24.92
N SER A 10 8.51 -39.72 -24.79
CA SER A 10 7.74 -38.78 -23.96
C SER A 10 8.36 -37.40 -23.66
N LEU A 11 7.91 -36.37 -24.38
CA LEU A 11 8.09 -34.97 -24.00
C LEU A 11 7.12 -34.61 -22.85
N ALA A 12 7.58 -34.75 -21.61
CA ALA A 12 6.91 -34.16 -20.46
C ALA A 12 7.23 -32.67 -20.38
N VAL A 13 6.37 -31.82 -20.94
CA VAL A 13 6.41 -30.37 -20.68
C VAL A 13 5.92 -30.15 -19.26
N GLY A 14 6.85 -29.97 -18.33
CA GLY A 14 6.55 -29.56 -16.96
C GLY A 14 5.97 -28.14 -16.96
N LEU A 15 4.69 -28.02 -16.65
CA LEU A 15 4.06 -26.75 -16.31
C LEU A 15 4.57 -26.33 -14.93
N ALA A 16 5.70 -25.63 -14.90
CA ALA A 16 6.14 -24.92 -13.70
C ALA A 16 5.19 -23.73 -13.49
N LEU A 17 4.11 -23.97 -12.73
CA LEU A 17 3.27 -22.92 -12.16
C LEU A 17 4.16 -22.12 -11.21
N GLY A 18 4.73 -21.02 -11.73
CA GLY A 18 5.41 -20.03 -10.93
C GLY A 18 4.44 -19.52 -9.86
N LEU A 19 4.73 -19.85 -8.60
CA LEU A 19 4.11 -19.21 -7.45
C LEU A 19 4.49 -17.74 -7.50
N GLY A 20 3.60 -16.92 -8.06
CA GLY A 20 3.75 -15.48 -8.09
C GLY A 20 3.72 -14.97 -6.66
N SER A 21 4.85 -14.43 -6.19
CA SER A 21 4.91 -13.62 -4.98
C SER A 21 3.88 -12.51 -5.14
N HIS A 22 2.83 -12.49 -4.31
CA HIS A 22 1.93 -11.34 -4.23
C HIS A 22 2.72 -10.16 -3.67
N ALA A 23 3.40 -9.42 -4.54
CA ALA A 23 3.96 -8.13 -4.19
C ALA A 23 2.77 -7.23 -3.85
N LEU A 24 2.70 -6.76 -2.60
CA LEU A 24 1.84 -5.63 -2.25
C LEU A 24 2.35 -4.44 -3.06
N ALA A 25 1.69 -4.16 -4.19
CA ALA A 25 2.08 -3.07 -5.06
C ALA A 25 1.90 -1.76 -4.28
N GLN A 26 3.02 -1.15 -3.88
CA GLN A 26 3.02 0.20 -3.32
C GLN A 26 2.55 1.15 -4.42
N GLN A 27 1.52 1.93 -4.12
CA GLN A 27 0.89 2.85 -5.09
C GLN A 27 1.36 4.28 -4.81
N TYR A 28 1.48 5.08 -5.86
CA TYR A 28 1.75 6.50 -5.71
C TYR A 28 1.00 7.33 -6.74
N THR A 29 0.78 8.60 -6.41
CA THR A 29 0.32 9.64 -7.34
C THR A 29 1.40 10.69 -7.49
N GLN A 30 1.71 11.06 -8.73
CA GLN A 30 2.73 12.07 -9.03
C GLN A 30 2.10 13.44 -9.27
N VAL A 31 2.66 14.47 -8.66
CA VAL A 31 2.26 15.87 -8.79
C VAL A 31 3.51 16.72 -9.00
N GLY A 32 3.82 17.03 -10.26
CA GLY A 32 5.11 17.64 -10.61
C GLY A 32 6.27 16.76 -10.16
N ASP A 33 7.18 17.33 -9.37
CA ASP A 33 8.34 16.63 -8.82
C ASP A 33 8.02 15.86 -7.52
N TYR A 34 6.76 15.86 -7.07
CA TYR A 34 6.33 15.18 -5.84
C TYR A 34 5.68 13.84 -6.13
N GLU A 35 6.03 12.82 -5.34
CA GLU A 35 5.41 11.51 -5.32
C GLU A 35 4.69 11.30 -3.99
N ILE A 36 3.37 11.14 -4.05
CA ILE A 36 2.54 10.83 -2.90
C ILE A 36 2.35 9.33 -2.87
N HIS A 37 3.12 8.65 -2.02
CA HIS A 37 3.05 7.21 -1.80
C HIS A 37 1.95 6.90 -0.78
N TYR A 38 1.14 5.89 -1.07
CA TYR A 38 0.11 5.42 -0.17
C TYR A 38 -0.01 3.90 -0.19
N SER A 39 -0.32 3.34 0.98
CA SER A 39 -0.58 1.92 1.14
C SER A 39 -1.59 1.71 2.24
N ALA A 40 -2.51 0.77 2.06
CA ALA A 40 -3.38 0.32 3.12
C ALA A 40 -3.13 -1.17 3.37
N VAL A 41 -2.92 -1.57 4.62
CA VAL A 41 -2.56 -2.94 4.98
C VAL A 41 -3.33 -3.40 6.21
N ASN A 42 -3.69 -4.68 6.25
CA ASN A 42 -4.25 -5.28 7.45
C ASN A 42 -3.20 -5.25 8.57
N THR A 43 -3.57 -4.78 9.76
CA THR A 43 -2.63 -4.65 10.89
C THR A 43 -2.15 -5.99 11.43
N SER A 44 -2.86 -7.10 11.17
CA SER A 44 -2.38 -8.45 11.50
C SER A 44 -1.07 -8.82 10.79
N PHE A 45 -0.81 -8.24 9.61
CA PHE A 45 0.41 -8.46 8.83
C PHE A 45 1.60 -7.63 9.30
N LEU A 46 1.39 -6.63 10.18
CA LEU A 46 2.51 -5.91 10.78
C LEU A 46 3.31 -6.86 11.67
N THR A 47 4.63 -6.71 11.69
CA THR A 47 5.45 -7.40 12.68
C THR A 47 5.13 -6.85 14.09
N PRO A 48 5.33 -7.64 15.16
CA PRO A 48 5.15 -7.17 16.52
C PRO A 48 5.92 -5.86 16.82
N GLU A 49 7.14 -5.75 16.30
CA GLU A 49 8.05 -4.63 16.54
C GLU A 49 7.52 -3.35 15.87
N VAL A 50 7.11 -3.43 14.60
CA VAL A 50 6.55 -2.29 13.86
C VAL A 50 5.25 -1.81 14.52
N ALA A 51 4.39 -2.75 14.90
CA ALA A 51 3.13 -2.46 15.57
C ALA A 51 3.37 -1.78 16.93
N GLN A 52 4.30 -2.29 17.73
CA GLN A 52 4.66 -1.73 19.03
C GLN A 52 5.29 -0.34 18.90
N ALA A 53 6.29 -0.17 18.01
CA ALA A 53 6.97 1.10 17.79
C ALA A 53 5.99 2.21 17.40
N ASN A 54 4.90 1.85 16.71
CA ASN A 54 3.89 2.77 16.25
C ASN A 54 2.61 2.79 17.11
N ASN A 55 2.56 2.08 18.24
CA ASN A 55 1.35 1.94 19.07
C ASN A 55 0.11 1.50 18.27
N ILE A 56 0.29 0.56 17.33
CA ILE A 56 -0.78 0.00 16.51
C ILE A 56 -1.18 -1.35 17.08
N GLN A 57 -2.47 -1.53 17.37
CA GLN A 57 -2.99 -2.83 17.73
C GLN A 57 -3.04 -3.74 16.49
N ARG A 58 -2.36 -4.89 16.55
CA ARG A 58 -2.49 -5.93 15.53
C ARG A 58 -3.85 -6.61 15.67
N SER A 59 -4.67 -6.56 14.62
CA SER A 59 -6.00 -7.16 14.57
C SER A 59 -6.37 -7.52 13.15
N GLN A 60 -7.07 -8.63 12.95
CA GLN A 60 -7.62 -8.98 11.63
C GLN A 60 -8.64 -7.93 11.17
N GLY A 61 -9.43 -7.34 12.05
CA GLY A 61 -10.49 -6.38 11.68
C GLY A 61 -10.04 -4.92 11.52
N ILE A 62 -8.74 -4.63 11.66
CA ILE A 62 -8.20 -3.26 11.59
C ILE A 62 -7.14 -3.20 10.49
N ALA A 63 -7.23 -2.16 9.66
CA ALA A 63 -6.21 -1.81 8.69
C ALA A 63 -5.52 -0.49 9.07
N LEU A 64 -4.30 -0.35 8.56
CA LEU A 64 -3.47 0.84 8.62
C LEU A 64 -3.38 1.45 7.22
N LEU A 65 -3.75 2.71 7.08
CA LEU A 65 -3.40 3.55 5.95
C LEU A 65 -2.10 4.30 6.29
N ASN A 66 -1.11 4.20 5.40
CA ASN A 66 0.12 4.97 5.43
C ASN A 66 0.17 5.87 4.20
N VAL A 67 0.49 7.15 4.40
CA VAL A 67 0.73 8.12 3.35
C VAL A 67 2.06 8.83 3.62
N SER A 68 2.92 8.93 2.61
CA SER A 68 4.18 9.68 2.66
C SER A 68 4.40 10.43 1.36
N VAL A 69 5.13 11.54 1.44
CA VAL A 69 5.45 12.34 0.25
C VAL A 69 6.96 12.42 0.07
N LEU A 70 7.41 12.16 -1.15
CA LEU A 70 8.79 12.35 -1.59
C LEU A 70 8.83 13.44 -2.65
N GLU A 71 9.91 14.21 -2.70
CA GLU A 71 10.22 15.14 -3.78
C GLU A 71 11.46 14.66 -4.52
N THR A 72 11.30 14.44 -5.82
CA THR A 72 12.40 14.14 -6.74
C THR A 72 13.24 15.39 -6.94
N GLN A 73 14.51 15.30 -6.57
CA GLN A 73 15.47 16.38 -6.69
C GLN A 73 16.06 16.42 -8.12
N PRO A 74 16.65 17.56 -8.54
CA PRO A 74 17.26 17.68 -9.87
C PRO A 74 18.39 16.69 -10.17
N ASP A 75 19.05 16.16 -9.13
CA ASP A 75 20.11 15.13 -9.24
C ASP A 75 19.55 13.70 -9.32
N GLY A 76 18.23 13.54 -9.31
CA GLY A 76 17.52 12.25 -9.33
C GLY A 76 17.37 11.59 -7.96
N SER A 77 17.85 12.21 -6.88
CA SER A 77 17.60 11.71 -5.52
C SER A 77 16.17 12.03 -5.05
N SER A 78 15.69 11.34 -4.02
CA SER A 78 14.38 11.60 -3.42
C SER A 78 14.53 12.15 -2.00
N ARG A 79 13.77 13.20 -1.67
CA ARG A 79 13.77 13.81 -0.35
C ARG A 79 12.40 13.67 0.32
N PRO A 80 12.31 13.20 1.57
CA PRO A 80 11.05 13.22 2.31
C PRO A 80 10.50 14.63 2.50
N VAL A 81 9.20 14.78 2.30
CA VAL A 81 8.47 16.05 2.46
C VAL A 81 7.50 15.95 3.62
N ASN A 82 7.50 16.97 4.47
CA ASN A 82 6.52 17.07 5.55
C ASN A 82 5.16 17.48 4.97
N ALA A 83 4.25 16.52 4.89
CA ALA A 83 2.91 16.71 4.37
C ALA A 83 1.85 16.52 5.46
N SER A 84 0.78 17.30 5.39
CA SER A 84 -0.44 17.04 6.19
C SER A 84 -1.48 16.37 5.32
N VAL A 85 -2.13 15.34 5.84
CA VAL A 85 -3.16 14.58 5.12
C VAL A 85 -4.48 14.69 5.88
N GLN A 86 -5.55 14.97 5.14
CA GLN A 86 -6.93 14.82 5.57
C GLN A 86 -7.62 13.86 4.62
N GLY A 87 -8.72 13.26 5.03
CA GLY A 87 -9.45 12.38 4.14
C GLY A 87 -10.47 11.51 4.84
N SER A 88 -11.09 10.65 4.05
CA SER A 88 -12.16 9.77 4.49
C SER A 88 -12.05 8.39 3.85
N VAL A 89 -12.77 7.45 4.46
CA VAL A 89 -12.92 6.09 3.96
C VAL A 89 -14.39 5.67 4.01
N SER A 90 -14.85 4.97 2.98
CA SER A 90 -16.20 4.40 2.89
C SER A 90 -16.21 3.07 2.14
N GLY A 91 -17.30 2.31 2.28
CA GLY A 91 -17.74 1.41 1.22
C GLY A 91 -18.12 2.17 -0.05
N LEU A 92 -18.37 1.47 -1.16
CA LEU A 92 -18.71 2.11 -2.43
C LEU A 92 -20.10 2.78 -2.41
N THR A 93 -20.98 2.34 -1.51
CA THR A 93 -22.36 2.86 -1.34
C THR A 93 -22.60 3.49 0.02
N ASP A 94 -21.59 3.47 0.90
CA ASP A 94 -21.71 3.94 2.27
C ASP A 94 -21.45 5.45 2.38
N THR A 95 -21.88 6.03 3.51
CA THR A 95 -21.45 7.40 3.87
C THR A 95 -19.98 7.41 4.30
N PRO A 96 -19.16 8.34 3.79
CA PRO A 96 -17.77 8.50 4.21
C PRO A 96 -17.58 8.77 5.70
N ARG A 97 -16.54 8.13 6.26
CA ARG A 97 -16.07 8.35 7.63
C ARG A 97 -14.69 8.98 7.60
N ASN A 98 -14.50 10.06 8.36
CA ASN A 98 -13.22 10.74 8.42
C ASN A 98 -12.13 9.85 9.03
N LEU A 99 -10.94 9.94 8.45
CA LEU A 99 -9.74 9.26 8.94
C LEU A 99 -9.01 10.16 9.95
N ALA A 100 -8.66 9.58 11.10
CA ALA A 100 -7.86 10.25 12.12
C ALA A 100 -6.38 10.00 11.84
N PHE A 101 -5.74 10.92 11.10
CA PHE A 101 -4.32 10.85 10.82
C PHE A 101 -3.48 11.32 12.00
N ARG A 102 -2.37 10.63 12.24
CA ARG A 102 -1.27 11.07 13.10
C ARG A 102 0.03 11.10 12.31
N THR A 103 0.87 12.06 12.62
CA THR A 103 2.22 12.17 12.06
C THR A 103 3.18 11.28 12.85
N VAL A 104 4.01 10.52 12.13
CA VAL A 104 5.11 9.73 12.68
C VAL A 104 6.40 10.15 11.98
N HIS A 105 7.45 10.30 12.78
CA HIS A 105 8.81 10.55 12.28
C HIS A 105 9.66 9.30 12.51
N ASP A 106 10.37 8.86 11.48
CA ASP A 106 11.31 7.75 11.53
C ASP A 106 12.57 8.14 10.75
N GLY A 107 13.64 8.45 11.49
CA GLY A 107 14.81 9.13 10.93
C GLY A 107 14.41 10.43 10.24
N ASP A 108 14.76 10.56 8.96
CA ASP A 108 14.41 11.72 8.12
C ASP A 108 13.04 11.59 7.43
N SER A 109 12.37 10.44 7.56
CA SER A 109 11.08 10.17 6.93
C SER A 109 9.92 10.63 7.80
N THR A 110 8.87 11.15 7.16
CA THR A 110 7.63 11.54 7.83
C THR A 110 6.44 10.81 7.19
N TYR A 111 5.65 10.13 8.04
CA TYR A 111 4.50 9.33 7.63
C TYR A 111 3.22 9.86 8.26
N GLN A 112 2.14 9.86 7.49
CA GLN A 112 0.79 10.10 7.97
C GLN A 112 0.07 8.76 8.09
N LEU A 113 -0.17 8.35 9.33
CA LEU A 113 -0.78 7.06 9.64
C LEU A 113 -2.22 7.23 10.13
N ALA A 114 -3.14 6.44 9.61
CA ALA A 114 -4.52 6.35 10.11
C ALA A 114 -4.94 4.88 10.21
N THR A 115 -5.58 4.50 11.31
CA THR A 115 -6.18 3.16 11.44
C THR A 115 -7.69 3.22 11.24
N PHE A 116 -8.25 2.20 10.60
CA PHE A 116 -9.69 2.11 10.34
C PHE A 116 -10.16 0.65 10.40
N ARG A 117 -11.46 0.46 10.56
CA ARG A 117 -12.08 -0.87 10.55
C ARG A 117 -12.24 -1.35 9.11
N ILE A 118 -11.85 -2.59 8.85
CA ILE A 118 -12.03 -3.24 7.56
C ILE A 118 -13.51 -3.58 7.37
N GLN A 119 -14.02 -3.40 6.15
CA GLN A 119 -15.32 -3.94 5.71
C GLN A 119 -15.00 -5.18 4.85
N GLU A 120 -15.32 -6.38 5.36
CA GLU A 120 -14.82 -7.64 4.76
C GLU A 120 -15.40 -7.92 3.37
N ASP A 121 -16.69 -7.60 3.19
CA ASP A 121 -17.45 -8.05 2.03
C ASP A 121 -17.38 -7.08 0.83
N GLU A 122 -16.83 -5.88 1.03
CA GLU A 122 -16.83 -4.82 0.02
C GLU A 122 -15.50 -4.08 -0.13
N PRO A 123 -15.20 -3.55 -1.33
CA PRO A 123 -14.05 -2.67 -1.52
C PRO A 123 -14.27 -1.35 -0.77
N MET A 124 -13.19 -0.84 -0.19
CA MET A 124 -13.20 0.44 0.50
C MET A 124 -12.61 1.52 -0.41
N ARG A 125 -13.31 2.64 -0.54
CA ARG A 125 -12.84 3.84 -1.23
C ARG A 125 -12.19 4.78 -0.24
N PHE A 126 -11.05 5.33 -0.63
CA PHE A 126 -10.31 6.35 0.09
C PHE A 126 -10.29 7.61 -0.76
N ASP A 127 -10.62 8.74 -0.16
CA ASP A 127 -10.51 10.06 -0.77
C ASP A 127 -9.70 10.94 0.20
N LEU A 128 -8.53 11.39 -0.26
CA LEU A 128 -7.52 12.06 0.55
C LEU A 128 -7.13 13.40 -0.06
N ASP A 129 -6.99 14.40 0.80
CA ASP A 129 -6.38 15.69 0.49
C ASP A 129 -4.98 15.74 1.10
N VAL A 130 -3.97 15.70 0.24
CA VAL A 130 -2.56 15.66 0.63
C VAL A 130 -1.93 17.03 0.38
N ARG A 131 -1.66 17.77 1.45
CA ARG A 131 -1.00 19.07 1.38
C ARG A 131 0.51 18.88 1.56
N TYR A 132 1.21 18.82 0.42
CA TYR A 132 2.66 18.63 0.30
C TYR A 132 3.43 19.96 0.27
N ASP A 133 2.79 21.04 -0.17
CA ASP A 133 3.31 22.41 -0.14
C ASP A 133 2.24 23.32 0.50
N ARG A 134 2.66 24.22 1.40
CA ARG A 134 1.74 25.16 2.07
C ARG A 134 1.22 26.26 1.15
N ASN A 135 1.92 26.53 0.05
CA ASN A 135 1.60 27.58 -0.91
C ASN A 135 0.79 27.06 -2.11
N GLN A 136 0.53 25.75 -2.17
CA GLN A 136 -0.23 25.11 -3.23
C GLN A 136 -1.53 24.51 -2.69
N ALA A 137 -2.48 24.27 -3.59
CA ALA A 137 -3.65 23.49 -3.26
C ALA A 137 -3.25 22.05 -2.88
N PRO A 138 -3.96 21.39 -1.95
CA PRO A 138 -3.76 19.97 -1.69
C PRO A 138 -3.92 19.15 -2.97
N ALA A 139 -3.15 18.09 -3.09
CA ALA A 139 -3.36 17.07 -4.11
C ALA A 139 -4.46 16.12 -3.67
N GLU A 140 -5.42 15.87 -4.55
CA GLU A 140 -6.46 14.87 -4.35
C GLU A 140 -5.92 13.48 -4.72
N VAL A 141 -6.03 12.53 -3.81
CA VAL A 141 -5.69 11.12 -4.02
C VAL A 141 -6.92 10.28 -3.73
N SER A 142 -7.38 9.53 -4.74
CA SER A 142 -8.52 8.63 -4.61
C SER A 142 -8.14 7.23 -5.09
N PHE A 143 -8.37 6.23 -4.24
CA PHE A 143 -8.14 4.83 -4.60
C PHE A 143 -9.15 3.91 -3.93
N ILE A 144 -9.31 2.71 -4.49
CA ILE A 144 -10.19 1.67 -3.97
C ILE A 144 -9.33 0.45 -3.63
N GLN A 145 -9.51 -0.10 -2.44
CA GLN A 145 -8.83 -1.31 -2.02
C GLN A 145 -9.80 -2.27 -1.33
N ARG A 146 -9.72 -3.55 -1.72
CA ARG A 146 -10.38 -4.65 -1.02
C ARG A 146 -9.39 -5.29 -0.06
N PHE A 147 -9.85 -5.58 1.16
CA PHE A 147 -9.09 -6.31 2.16
C PHE A 147 -9.62 -7.74 2.24
N TYR A 148 -8.70 -8.70 2.40
CA TYR A 148 -9.04 -10.09 2.63
C TYR A 148 -8.59 -10.45 4.03
N LEU A 149 -9.49 -11.05 4.82
CA LEU A 149 -9.12 -11.62 6.11
C LEU A 149 -8.77 -13.09 5.89
N ASP A 150 -7.56 -13.47 6.26
CA ASP A 150 -7.20 -14.88 6.37
C ASP A 150 -7.95 -15.46 7.58
N ARG A 151 -8.91 -16.35 7.29
CA ARG A 151 -9.66 -17.12 8.28
C ARG A 151 -9.04 -18.50 8.48
#